data_AF-A0A7T0JLV6-F1
#
_entry.id   AF-A0A7T0JLV6-F1
#
_cell.length_a   1.000
_cell.length_b   1.000
_cell.length_c   1.000
_cell.angle_alpha   90.00
_cell.angle_beta   90.00
_cell.angle_gamma   90.00
#
_symmetry.space_group_name_H-M   'P 1'
#
loop_
_entity.id
_entity.type
_entity.pdbx_description
1 polymer ?
#
loop_
_entity_poly.entity_id
_entity_poly.type
_entity_poly.pdbx_seq_one_letter_code
_entity_poly.pdbx_strand_id
1 'polypeptide(L)' 'MPENISNNALILALLSLNGEIAIQKDYLESGEIADEEIEDEQEVLEDLEQAFMEFVDFYKARTKADQSLPSLEELLAGEA' A
#
# COMPACT_ATOMS: atom_id res chain seq x y z
N MET A 1 -4.69 17.62 12.93
CA MET A 1 -3.28 17.19 12.89
C MET A 1 -3.34 15.70 12.64
N PRO A 2 -2.83 15.14 11.54
CA PRO A 2 -2.54 13.72 11.58
C PRO A 2 -1.54 13.56 12.71
N GLU A 3 -1.89 12.73 13.70
CA GLU A 3 -0.98 12.40 14.79
C GLU A 3 0.37 12.00 14.18
N ASN A 4 1.45 12.45 14.79
CA ASN A 4 2.77 12.47 14.18
C ASN A 4 3.29 11.02 13.99
N ILE A 5 2.84 10.35 12.92
CA ILE A 5 3.25 8.97 12.61
C ILE A 5 4.77 8.96 12.41
N SER A 6 5.48 7.97 12.93
CA SER A 6 6.93 7.91 12.73
C SER A 6 7.28 7.54 11.29
N ASN A 7 8.47 7.89 10.80
CA ASN A 7 8.93 7.45 9.47
C ASN A 7 8.90 5.91 9.37
N ASN A 8 9.27 5.22 10.44
CA ASN A 8 9.24 3.76 10.50
C ASN A 8 7.81 3.20 10.39
N ALA A 9 6.85 3.78 11.12
CA ALA A 9 5.45 3.35 11.02
C ALA A 9 4.87 3.61 9.62
N LEU A 10 5.24 4.74 8.99
CA LEU A 10 4.86 5.05 7.62
C LEU A 10 5.43 4.04 6.61
N ILE A 11 6.71 3.67 6.77
CA ILE A 11 7.37 2.65 5.94
C ILE A 11 6.67 1.29 6.09
N LEU A 12 6.45 0.84 7.32
CA LEU A 12 5.77 -0.43 7.57
C LEU A 12 4.35 -0.46 7.00
N ALA A 13 3.62 0.65 7.08
CA ALA A 13 2.29 0.75 6.50
C ALA A 13 2.33 0.66 4.97
N LEU A 14 3.28 1.34 4.31
CA LEU A 14 3.48 1.24 2.85
C LEU A 14 3.77 -0.19 2.40
N LEU A 15 4.71 -0.86 3.07
CA LEU A 15 5.07 -2.26 2.76
C LEU A 15 3.88 -3.20 2.99
N SER A 16 3.16 -3.03 4.11
CA SER A 16 1.99 -3.86 4.41
C SER A 16 0.88 -3.67 3.37
N LEU A 17 0.59 -2.44 2.97
CA LEU A 17 -0.42 -2.15 1.94
C LEU A 17 0.00 -2.69 0.57
N ASN A 18 1.28 -2.59 0.20
CA ASN A 18 1.80 -3.15 -1.04
C ASN A 18 1.63 -4.68 -1.10
N GLY A 19 1.97 -5.37 0.00
CA GLY A 19 1.75 -6.81 0.14
C GLY A 19 0.28 -7.20 0.10
N GLU A 20 -0.59 -6.46 0.79
CA GLU A 20 -2.04 -6.75 0.82
C GLU A 20 -2.67 -6.56 -0.56
N ILE A 21 -2.28 -5.51 -1.31
CA ILE A 21 -2.71 -5.31 -2.70
C ILE A 21 -2.33 -6.50 -3.58
N ALA A 22 -1.11 -7.02 -3.43
CA ALA A 22 -0.66 -8.19 -4.18
C ALA A 22 -1.51 -9.42 -3.84
N ILE A 23 -1.76 -9.67 -2.55
CA ILE A 23 -2.60 -10.78 -2.08
C ILE A 23 -4.04 -10.65 -2.62
N GLN A 24 -4.62 -9.46 -2.56
CA GLN A 24 -6.00 -9.23 -3.03
C GLN A 24 -6.11 -9.42 -4.55
N LYS A 25 -5.09 -9.00 -5.32
CA LYS A 25 -5.02 -9.26 -6.77
C LYS A 25 -4.92 -10.76 -7.06
N ASP A 26 -4.05 -11.47 -6.34
CA ASP A 26 -3.92 -12.93 -6.47
C ASP A 26 -5.24 -13.64 -6.12
N TYR A 27 -5.97 -13.16 -5.10
CA TYR A 27 -7.27 -13.70 -4.72
C TYR A 27 -8.32 -13.46 -5.81
N LEU A 28 -8.40 -12.25 -6.37
CA LEU A 28 -9.27 -11.91 -7.50
C LEU A 28 -8.98 -12.74 -8.76
N GLU A 29 -7.71 -13.09 -8.99
CA GLU A 29 -7.28 -13.90 -10.13
C GLU A 29 -7.38 -15.42 -9.88
N SER A 30 -7.58 -15.85 -8.63
CA SER A 30 -7.58 -17.27 -8.23
C SER A 30 -8.74 -18.09 -8.84
N GLY A 31 -9.86 -17.43 -9.15
CA GLY A 31 -11.11 -18.07 -9.55
C GLY A 31 -11.84 -18.79 -8.40
N GLU A 32 -11.46 -18.51 -7.14
CA GLU A 32 -12.09 -19.08 -5.94
C GLU A 32 -13.27 -18.24 -5.41
N ILE A 33 -13.45 -17.02 -5.92
CA ILE A 33 -14.49 -16.07 -5.49
C ILE A 33 -15.83 -16.39 -6.18
N ALA A 34 -16.92 -16.40 -5.42
CA ALA A 34 -18.25 -16.54 -5.98
C ALA A 34 -18.63 -15.30 -6.83
N ASP A 35 -19.32 -15.49 -7.96
CA ASP A 35 -19.68 -14.39 -8.87
C ASP A 35 -20.38 -13.20 -8.18
N GLU A 36 -21.13 -13.48 -7.11
CA GLU A 36 -21.85 -12.47 -6.32
C GLU A 36 -20.97 -11.66 -5.36
N GLU A 37 -19.76 -12.15 -5.05
CA GLU A 37 -18.79 -11.52 -4.14
C GLU A 37 -17.68 -10.77 -4.91
N ILE A 38 -17.55 -10.97 -6.23
CA ILE A 38 -16.47 -10.37 -7.04
C ILE A 38 -16.50 -8.83 -6.99
N GLU A 39 -17.68 -8.22 -7.03
CA GLU A 39 -17.82 -6.75 -6.97
C GLU A 39 -17.33 -6.20 -5.63
N ASP A 40 -17.71 -6.85 -4.53
CA ASP A 40 -17.28 -6.47 -3.17
C ASP A 40 -15.75 -6.60 -3.03
N GLU A 41 -15.15 -7.69 -3.52
CA GLU A 41 -13.70 -7.91 -3.46
C GLU A 41 -12.91 -6.95 -4.36
N GLN A 42 -13.53 -6.45 -5.44
CA GLN A 42 -12.96 -5.38 -6.26
C GLN A 42 -13.00 -4.03 -5.54
N GLU A 43 -14.09 -3.72 -4.83
CA GLU A 43 -14.17 -2.50 -4.00
C GLU A 43 -13.09 -2.49 -2.91
N VAL A 44 -12.84 -3.64 -2.27
CA VAL A 44 -11.74 -3.80 -1.30
C VAL A 44 -10.38 -3.49 -1.94
N LEU A 45 -10.13 -3.98 -3.15
CA LEU A 45 -8.88 -3.68 -3.86
C LEU A 45 -8.75 -2.18 -4.16
N GLU A 46 -9.82 -1.53 -4.62
CA GLU A 46 -9.84 -0.09 -4.90
C GLU A 46 -9.52 0.74 -3.64
N ASP A 47 -10.11 0.38 -2.50
CA ASP A 47 -9.85 1.03 -1.21
C ASP A 47 -8.38 0.85 -0.77
N LEU A 48 -7.82 -0.35 -0.93
CA LEU A 48 -6.41 -0.63 -0.61
C LEU A 48 -5.47 0.19 -1.50
N GLU A 49 -5.72 0.25 -2.81
CA GLU A 49 -4.92 1.03 -3.76
C GLU A 49 -5.01 2.54 -3.46
N GLN A 50 -6.21 3.04 -3.12
CA GLN A 50 -6.37 4.43 -2.71
C GLN A 50 -5.57 4.74 -1.43
N ALA A 51 -5.71 3.90 -0.40
CA ALA A 51 -4.98 4.08 0.86
C ALA A 51 -3.46 4.05 0.63
N PHE A 52 -2.97 3.13 -0.22
CA PHE A 52 -1.56 3.07 -0.59
C PHE A 52 -1.09 4.37 -1.24
N MET A 53 -1.85 4.92 -2.18
CA MET A 53 -1.50 6.19 -2.84
C MET A 53 -1.43 7.37 -1.87
N GLU A 54 -2.34 7.45 -0.90
CA GLU A 54 -2.30 8.47 0.16
C GLU A 54 -1.02 8.36 1.00
N PHE A 55 -0.63 7.14 1.37
CA PHE A 55 0.60 6.87 2.12
C PHE A 55 1.86 7.15 1.28
N VAL A 56 1.82 6.88 -0.02
CA VAL A 56 2.90 7.19 -0.97
C VAL A 56 3.12 8.70 -1.04
N ASP A 57 2.05 9.47 -1.17
CA ASP A 57 2.15 10.93 -1.24
C ASP A 57 2.68 11.52 0.07
N PHE A 58 2.24 10.98 1.21
CA PHE A 58 2.75 11.37 2.51
C PHE A 58 4.24 11.02 2.68
N TYR A 59 4.67 9.84 2.24
CA TYR A 59 6.07 9.42 2.27
C TYR A 59 6.96 10.28 1.37
N LYS A 60 6.51 10.58 0.14
CA LYS A 60 7.19 11.49 -0.79
C LYS A 60 7.36 12.90 -0.20
N ALA A 61 6.42 13.36 0.60
CA ALA A 61 6.57 14.63 1.32
C ALA A 61 7.66 14.55 2.40
N ARG A 62 7.80 13.39 3.08
CA ARG A 62 8.84 13.18 4.09
C ARG A 62 10.23 13.01 3.51
N THR A 63 10.40 12.27 2.43
CA THR A 63 11.72 12.10 1.79
C THR A 63 12.29 13.43 1.28
N LYS A 64 11.43 14.38 0.89
CA LYS A 64 11.87 15.76 0.59
C LYS A 64 12.45 16.48 1.80
N ALA A 65 11.92 16.23 2.99
CA ALA A 65 12.34 16.87 4.25
C ALA A 65 13.49 16.11 4.95
N ASP A 66 13.58 14.79 4.74
CA ASP A 66 14.58 13.89 5.34
C ASP A 66 15.19 12.99 4.27
N GLN A 67 16.39 13.39 3.80
CA GLN A 67 17.15 12.70 2.75
C GLN A 67 17.81 11.40 3.23
N SER A 68 17.67 11.04 4.52
CA SER A 68 18.15 9.74 5.02
C SER A 68 17.17 8.59 4.75
N LEU A 69 15.94 8.91 4.36
CA LEU A 69 14.93 7.92 3.99
C LEU A 69 15.22 7.33 2.61
N PRO A 70 15.00 6.02 2.41
CA PRO A 70 15.15 5.40 1.10
C PRO A 70 14.14 5.96 0.10
N SER A 71 14.48 5.89 -1.19
CA SER A 71 13.50 6.19 -2.23
C SER A 71 12.34 5.18 -2.20
N LEU A 72 11.19 5.56 -2.77
CA LEU A 72 10.05 4.65 -2.85
C LEU A 72 10.37 3.40 -3.67
N GLU A 73 11.16 3.54 -4.73
CA GLU A 73 11.60 2.42 -5.57
C GLU A 73 12.48 1.45 -4.77
N GLU A 74 13.44 1.94 -3.99
CA GLU A 74 14.26 1.10 -3.10
C GLU A 74 13.43 0.42 -2.01
N LEU A 75 12.40 1.10 -1.51
CA LEU A 75 11.51 0.57 -0.48
C LEU A 75 10.71 -0.64 -1.01
N LEU A 76 10.10 -0.49 -2.19
CA LEU A 76 9.19 -1.48 -2.76
C LEU A 76 9.92 -2.58 -3.54
N ALA A 77 11.14 -2.33 -4.02
CA ALA A 77 11.96 -3.36 -4.67
C ALA A 77 12.46 -4.45 -3.70
N GLY A 78 12.42 -4.20 -2.39
CA GLY A 78 12.83 -5.16 -1.36
C GLY A 78 11.84 -6.30 -1.10
N GLU A 79 10.64 -6.25 -1.69
CA GLU A 79 9.57 -7.25 -1.56
C GLU A 79 9.40 -8.15 -2.80
N ALA A 80 10.26 -8.00 -3.82
CA ALA A 80 10.22 -8.77 -5.06
C ALA A 80 10.93 -10.14 -4.97
#